data_AF-A0A960DU56-F1
#
_entry.id   AF-A0A960DU56-F1
#
_cell.length_a   1.000
_cell.length_b   1.000
_cell.length_c   1.000
_cell.angle_alpha   90.00
_cell.angle_beta   90.00
_cell.angle_gamma   90.00
#
_symmetry.space_group_name_H-M   'P 1'
#
loop_
_entity.id
_entity.type
_entity.pdbx_description
1 polymer ?
#
loop_
_entity_poly.entity_id
_entity_poly.type
_entity_poly.pdbx_seq_one_letter_code
_entity_poly.pdbx_strand_id
1 'polypeptide(L)' 'MAITCYDCGRPTWAGCGAHVEAVLGHVPAEDRCCCGDDDAATSGTVPR' A
#
# COMPACT_ATOMS: atom_id res chain seq x y z
N MET A 1 -5.77 -1.77 6.22
CA MET A 1 -6.63 -0.60 5.97
C MET A 1 -6.18 0.02 4.66
N ALA A 2 -7.09 0.48 3.80
CA ALA A 2 -6.69 1.27 2.64
C ALA A 2 -6.33 2.68 3.11
N ILE A 3 -5.17 3.19 2.71
CA ILE A 3 -4.74 4.56 2.98
C ILE A 3 -4.36 5.22 1.65
N THR A 4 -4.35 6.55 1.60
CA THR A 4 -3.91 7.27 0.41
C THR A 4 -2.45 7.65 0.58
N CYS A 5 -1.62 7.36 -0.43
CA CYS A 5 -0.23 7.82 -0.45
C CYS A 5 -0.19 9.35 -0.56
N TYR A 6 0.62 10.01 0.27
CA TYR A 6 0.77 11.46 0.22
C TYR A 6 1.58 11.91 -1.00
N ASP A 7 2.59 11.13 -1.41
CA ASP A 7 3.48 11.46 -2.53
C ASP A 7 2.80 11.37 -3.89
N CYS A 8 2.01 10.33 -4.13
CA CYS A 8 1.36 10.11 -5.42
C CYS A 8 -0.16 10.25 -5.41
N GLY A 9 -0.80 10.42 -4.24
CA GLY A 9 -2.25 10.57 -4.13
C GLY A 9 -3.04 9.29 -4.43
N ARG A 10 -2.39 8.15 -4.69
CA ARG A 10 -3.04 6.89 -5.05
C ARG A 10 -3.34 6.02 -3.81
N PRO A 11 -4.42 5.22 -3.84
CA PRO A 11 -4.72 4.26 -2.79
C PRO A 11 -3.61 3.22 -2.65
N THR A 12 -3.20 2.98 -1.41
CA THR A 12 -2.22 2.00 -0.99
C THR A 12 -2.71 1.26 0.26
N TRP A 13 -1.97 0.24 0.67
CA TRP A 13 -2.30 -0.57 1.83
C TRP A 13 -1.25 -0.39 2.91
N ALA A 14 -1.71 0.00 4.10
CA ALA A 14 -0.89 -0.01 5.31
C ALA A 14 -1.60 -0.85 6.38
N GLY A 15 -0.93 -1.89 6.83
CA GLY A 15 -1.42 -2.80 7.86
C GLY A 15 -0.47 -3.98 8.07
N CYS A 16 -0.69 -4.73 9.13
CA CYS A 16 0.02 -5.98 9.38
C CYS A 16 -0.92 -7.13 8.96
N GLY A 17 -0.66 -7.80 7.83
CA GLY A 17 -1.38 -9.01 7.43
C GLY A 17 -1.53 -9.21 5.91
N ALA A 18 -1.69 -10.44 5.45
CA ALA A 18 -1.78 -10.79 4.02
C ALA A 18 -3.05 -10.28 3.30
N HIS A 19 -3.88 -9.45 3.93
CA HIS A 19 -5.16 -8.97 3.40
C HIS A 19 -5.04 -7.78 2.42
N VAL A 20 -3.88 -7.60 1.78
CA VAL A 20 -3.70 -6.57 0.74
C VAL A 20 -4.70 -6.79 -0.41
N GLU A 21 -4.94 -8.04 -0.80
CA GLU A 21 -5.86 -8.37 -1.91
C GLU A 21 -7.32 -8.12 -1.56
N ALA A 22 -7.73 -8.35 -0.31
CA ALA A 22 -9.08 -8.02 0.13
C ALA A 22 -9.32 -6.50 0.15
N VAL A 23 -8.28 -5.72 0.44
CA VAL A 23 -8.37 -4.26 0.56
C VAL A 23 -8.21 -3.56 -0.79
N LEU A 24 -7.27 -3.99 -1.64
CA LEU A 24 -6.99 -3.38 -2.94
C LEU A 24 -7.60 -4.16 -4.11
N GLY A 25 -8.30 -5.27 -3.88
CA GLY A 25 -8.86 -6.11 -4.95
C GLY A 25 -9.88 -5.38 -5.83
N HIS A 26 -10.52 -4.33 -5.31
CA HIS A 26 -11.41 -3.46 -6.09
C HIS A 26 -10.69 -2.33 -6.83
N VAL A 27 -9.41 -2.10 -6.52
CA VAL A 27 -8.57 -1.08 -7.17
C VAL A 27 -7.77 -1.79 -8.27
N PRO A 28 -7.89 -1.40 -9.54
CA PRO A 28 -7.06 -1.96 -10.61
C PRO A 28 -5.58 -1.60 -10.38
N ALA A 29 -4.67 -2.45 -10.87
CA ALA A 29 -3.24 -2.32 -10.57
C ALA A 29 -2.64 -0.96 -11.02
N GLU A 30 -3.18 -0.36 -12.08
CA GLU A 30 -2.78 0.97 -12.58
C GLU A 30 -3.11 2.11 -11.59
N ASP A 31 -4.22 1.98 -10.86
CA ASP A 31 -4.68 2.96 -9.88
C ASP A 31 -4.10 2.72 -8.47
N ARG A 32 -3.36 1.62 -8.26
CA ARG A 32 -2.66 1.38 -7.00
C ARG A 32 -1.40 2.23 -6.91
N CYS A 33 -1.05 2.59 -5.69
CA CYS A 33 0.24 3.24 -5.43
C CYS A 33 1.40 2.32 -5.84
N CYS A 34 2.30 2.82 -6.70
CA CYS A 34 3.54 2.14 -7.07
C CYS A 34 4.77 2.63 -6.29
N CYS A 35 4.60 3.55 -5.33
CA CYS A 35 5.73 4.14 -4.60
C CYS A 35 6.43 3.16 -3.65
N GLY A 36 5.84 1.99 -3.39
CA GLY A 36 6.34 1.00 -2.42
C GLY A 36 7.21 -0.12 -2.99
N ASP A 37 7.60 -0.10 -4.28
CA ASP A 37 8.49 -1.14 -4.84
C ASP A 37 9.96 -0.96 -4.38
N ASP A 38 10.33 0.23 -3.90
CA ASP A 38 11.71 0.54 -3.44
C ASP A 38 11.95 0.16 -1.95
N ASP A 39 10.88 -0.04 -1.16
CA ASP A 39 10.96 -0.24 0.30
C ASP A 39 10.67 -1.68 0.77
N ALA A 40 10.48 -2.62 -0.16
CA ALA A 40 10.19 -4.03 0.18
C ALA A 40 11.40 -4.78 0.79
N ALA A 41 12.59 -4.18 0.80
CA ALA A 41 13.80 -4.83 1.29
C ALA A 41 14.09 -4.63 2.78
N THR A 42 13.36 -3.83 3.55
CA THR A 42 13.47 -3.86 5.02
C THR A 42 12.26 -3.20 5.68
N SER A 43 11.71 -3.86 6.71
CA SER A 43 10.83 -3.27 7.73
C SER A 43 9.33 -3.43 7.51
N GLY A 44 8.83 -4.54 8.08
CA GLY A 44 7.68 -4.38 8.95
C GLY A 44 8.01 -3.38 10.05
N THR A 45 7.52 -2.14 9.93
CA THR A 45 7.25 -1.19 11.03
C THR A 45 6.60 0.02 10.36
N VAL A 46 5.32 0.24 10.63
CA VAL A 46 4.65 1.54 10.37
C VAL A 46 5.28 2.55 11.32
N PRO A 47 6.07 3.54 10.88
CA PRO A 47 6.37 4.67 11.74
C PRO A 47 5.14 5.59 11.79
N ARG A 48 4.91 6.14 12.98
CA ARG A 48 3.77 6.96 13.36
C ARG A 48 3.77 8.33 12.68
#